data_AF-A0A914Z1T0-F1
#
_entry.id   AF-A0A914Z1T0-F1
#
_cell.length_a   1.000
_cell.length_b   1.000
_cell.length_c   1.000
_cell.angle_alpha   90.00
_cell.angle_beta   90.00
_cell.angle_gamma   90.00
#
_symmetry.space_group_name_H-M   'P 1'
#
loop_
_entity.id
_entity.type
_entity.pdbx_description
1 polymer ?
#
loop_
_entity_poly.entity_id
_entity_poly.type
_entity_poly.pdbx_seq_one_letter_code
_entity_poly.pdbx_strand_id
1 'polypeptide(L)'
;MPAGYGGRRNSLIWQASIEKGQNEGLRRQNTIKKRTELSRQVSFKEVIEKLNDSGLELIQTSDDSTLLKLDLIINSTSDSIKVLVHMIQKLNSVGIALKHVETRPDKAHPGELEILAQIETRKPLLMEVLDHLIADKIDRIEIKSSEKDNTITSSKNVASEENIWIPTHVSDLDKCGHVVVKYEPTEDPKHPGFGDESYITRRAELNSIANNWKL
;
A
#
# COMPACT_ATOMS: atom_id res chain seq x y z
N MET A 1 -5.47 28.58 40.91
CA MET A 1 -4.90 29.61 40.01
C MET A 1 -3.74 28.96 39.25
N PRO A 2 -3.93 28.40 38.04
CA PRO A 2 -2.82 27.82 37.30
C PRO A 2 -2.06 28.90 36.53
N ALA A 3 -0.74 28.71 36.46
CA ALA A 3 0.26 29.69 36.10
C ALA A 3 0.27 30.06 34.60
N GLY A 4 0.68 31.32 34.38
CA GLY A 4 0.96 32.04 33.14
C GLY A 4 1.12 31.26 31.84
N TYR A 5 0.24 31.57 30.88
CA TYR A 5 0.50 31.37 29.46
C TYR A 5 1.57 32.36 28.98
N GLY A 6 2.84 31.97 29.12
CA GLY A 6 3.98 32.66 28.55
C GLY A 6 4.02 32.47 27.03
N GLY A 7 3.44 33.41 26.29
CA GLY A 7 3.50 33.46 24.83
C GLY A 7 4.92 33.74 24.34
N ARG A 8 5.60 32.72 23.80
CA ARG A 8 6.66 32.87 22.77
C ARG A 8 7.18 31.58 22.10
N ARG A 9 6.53 30.42 22.25
CA ARG A 9 7.03 29.15 21.66
C ARG A 9 5.96 28.17 21.13
N ASN A 10 4.74 28.60 20.88
CA ASN A 10 3.72 27.73 20.29
C ASN A 10 3.66 27.95 18.78
N SER A 11 4.67 27.46 18.06
CA SER A 11 4.55 27.39 16.59
C SER A 11 3.57 26.28 16.23
N LEU A 12 2.85 26.46 15.12
CA LEU A 12 1.99 25.40 14.55
C LEU A 12 2.79 24.11 14.31
N ILE A 13 4.08 24.24 14.00
CA ILE A 13 5.01 23.12 13.82
C ILE A 13 5.23 22.36 15.14
N TRP A 14 5.39 23.07 16.25
CA TRP A 14 5.57 22.45 17.58
C TRP A 14 4.28 21.76 18.05
N GLN A 15 3.13 22.39 17.82
CA GLN A 15 1.81 21.78 18.10
C GLN A 15 1.59 20.53 17.26
N ALA A 16 1.82 20.60 15.93
CA ALA A 16 1.71 19.46 15.04
C ALA A 16 2.68 18.32 15.41
N SER A 17 3.90 18.64 15.89
CA SER A 17 4.85 17.64 16.37
C SER A 17 4.36 16.90 17.62
N ILE A 18 3.73 17.61 18.56
CA ILE A 18 3.15 17.01 19.77
C ILE A 18 1.93 16.16 19.41
N GLU A 19 1.05 16.69 18.56
CA GLU A 19 -0.12 15.95 18.07
C GLU A 19 0.29 14.70 17.29
N LYS A 20 1.36 14.78 16.47
CA LYS A 20 1.94 13.60 15.80
C LYS A 20 2.39 12.54 16.79
N GLY A 21 3.15 12.92 17.82
CA GLY A 21 3.60 11.98 18.86
C GLY A 21 2.45 11.37 19.67
N GLN A 22 1.40 12.16 19.97
CA GLN A 22 0.19 11.66 20.65
C GLN A 22 -0.60 10.70 19.77
N ASN A 23 -0.78 11.03 18.49
CA ASN A 23 -1.45 10.16 17.51
C ASN A 23 -0.68 8.85 17.30
N GLU A 24 0.64 8.89 17.20
CA GLU A 24 1.50 7.69 17.13
C GLU A 24 1.36 6.83 18.40
N GLY A 25 1.33 7.44 19.58
CA GLY A 25 1.11 6.75 20.84
C GLY A 25 -0.27 6.08 20.93
N LEU A 26 -1.33 6.79 20.56
CA LEU A 26 -2.70 6.26 20.50
C LEU A 26 -2.80 5.13 19.47
N ARG A 27 -2.15 5.28 18.31
CA ARG A 27 -2.06 4.25 17.28
C ARG A 27 -1.42 3.00 17.81
N ARG A 28 -0.23 3.07 18.42
CA ARG A 28 0.43 1.91 19.03
C ARG A 28 -0.48 1.23 20.06
N GLN A 29 -1.14 1.99 20.92
CA GLN A 29 -2.09 1.42 21.89
C GLN A 29 -3.29 0.76 21.22
N ASN A 30 -3.84 1.35 20.16
CA ASN A 30 -4.93 0.77 19.40
C ASN A 30 -4.49 -0.48 18.65
N THR A 31 -3.33 -0.49 18.00
CA THR A 31 -2.74 -1.66 17.35
C THR A 31 -2.52 -2.79 18.35
N ILE A 32 -1.97 -2.50 19.54
CA ILE A 32 -1.79 -3.49 20.62
C ILE A 32 -3.14 -4.05 21.08
N LYS A 33 -4.12 -3.18 21.35
CA LYS A 33 -5.49 -3.61 21.75
C LYS A 33 -6.14 -4.48 20.68
N LYS A 34 -6.00 -4.09 19.40
CA LYS A 34 -6.52 -4.81 18.24
C LYS A 34 -5.84 -6.18 18.10
N ARG A 35 -4.52 -6.26 18.27
CA ARG A 35 -3.76 -7.53 18.30
C ARG A 35 -4.22 -8.42 19.45
N THR A 36 -4.44 -7.88 20.65
CA THR A 36 -4.95 -8.68 21.78
C THR A 36 -6.38 -9.17 21.58
N GLU A 37 -7.23 -8.41 20.89
CA GLU A 37 -8.62 -8.79 20.60
C GLU A 37 -8.69 -9.85 19.49
N LEU A 38 -7.88 -9.69 18.44
CA LEU A 38 -7.72 -10.67 17.36
C LEU A 38 -7.08 -11.98 17.83
N SER A 39 -6.15 -11.92 18.79
CA SER A 39 -5.56 -13.11 19.43
C SER A 39 -6.59 -14.01 20.12
N ARG A 40 -7.80 -13.51 20.33
CA ARG A 40 -8.92 -14.21 20.97
C ARG A 40 -9.73 -15.04 19.96
N GLN A 41 -9.60 -14.75 18.65
CA GLN A 41 -10.13 -15.59 17.56
C GLN A 41 -9.03 -16.56 17.12
N VAL A 42 -9.16 -17.82 17.54
CA VAL A 42 -8.09 -18.83 17.58
C VAL A 42 -7.50 -19.21 16.20
N SER A 43 -8.20 -18.93 15.10
CA SER A 43 -7.84 -19.48 13.78
C SER A 43 -6.68 -18.78 13.07
N PHE A 44 -6.30 -17.53 13.42
CA PHE A 44 -5.39 -16.71 12.60
C PHE A 44 -4.28 -16.00 13.39
N LYS A 45 -4.04 -16.40 14.64
CA LYS A 45 -3.17 -15.65 15.57
C LYS A 45 -1.73 -15.48 15.06
N GLU A 46 -1.17 -16.51 14.46
CA GLU A 46 0.20 -16.51 13.93
C GLU A 46 0.32 -15.69 12.64
N VAL A 47 -0.73 -15.68 11.80
CA VAL A 47 -0.80 -14.83 10.59
C VAL A 47 -0.75 -13.37 10.99
N ILE A 48 -1.58 -12.99 11.95
CA ILE A 48 -1.77 -11.61 12.39
C ILE A 48 -0.50 -11.07 13.07
N GLU A 49 0.29 -11.94 13.70
CA GLU A 49 1.56 -11.54 14.32
C GLU A 49 2.65 -11.23 13.29
N LYS A 50 2.69 -11.96 12.18
CA LYS A 50 3.69 -11.82 11.11
C LYS A 50 3.33 -10.80 10.02
N LEU A 51 2.07 -10.40 9.96
CA LEU A 51 1.59 -9.37 9.04
C LEU A 51 2.02 -7.97 9.46
N ASN A 52 2.24 -7.11 8.47
CA ASN A 52 2.40 -5.67 8.67
C ASN A 52 1.08 -5.00 9.11
N ASP A 53 1.19 -3.89 9.86
CA ASP A 53 0.02 -3.16 10.38
C ASP A 53 -0.89 -2.64 9.26
N SER A 54 -0.31 -2.23 8.11
CA SER A 54 -1.04 -1.86 6.89
C SER A 54 -1.85 -3.03 6.30
N GLY A 55 -1.25 -4.22 6.22
CA GLY A 55 -1.94 -5.41 5.72
C GLY A 55 -3.10 -5.81 6.62
N LEU A 56 -2.91 -5.69 7.94
CA LEU A 56 -3.96 -5.95 8.92
C LEU A 56 -5.14 -4.96 8.78
N GLU A 57 -4.85 -3.67 8.61
CA GLU A 57 -5.87 -2.64 8.39
C GLU A 57 -6.65 -2.90 7.09
N LEU A 58 -5.95 -3.28 6.01
CA LEU A 58 -6.57 -3.57 4.72
C LEU A 58 -7.52 -4.77 4.81
N ILE A 59 -7.09 -5.86 5.44
CA ILE A 59 -7.93 -7.06 5.65
C ILE A 59 -9.16 -6.72 6.49
N GLN A 60 -9.05 -5.81 7.46
CA GLN A 60 -10.17 -5.44 8.34
C GLN A 60 -11.17 -4.47 7.71
N THR A 61 -10.69 -3.56 6.87
CA THR A 61 -11.52 -2.52 6.24
C THR A 61 -12.22 -3.06 5.00
N SER A 62 -11.69 -4.12 4.39
CA SER A 62 -12.26 -4.73 3.18
C SER A 62 -13.39 -5.71 3.51
N ASP A 63 -14.48 -5.60 2.74
CA ASP A 63 -15.56 -6.57 2.73
C ASP A 63 -15.11 -7.91 2.12
N ASP A 64 -15.74 -9.01 2.50
CA ASP A 64 -15.33 -10.35 2.05
C ASP A 64 -15.58 -10.58 0.54
N SER A 65 -16.48 -9.79 -0.08
CA SER A 65 -16.83 -9.89 -1.50
C SER A 65 -16.01 -9.01 -2.43
N THR A 66 -15.26 -8.02 -1.91
CA THR A 66 -14.51 -7.10 -2.75
C THR A 66 -13.30 -7.81 -3.36
N LEU A 67 -13.04 -7.50 -4.63
CA LEU A 67 -11.85 -7.98 -5.32
C LEU A 67 -10.71 -7.02 -5.00
N LEU A 68 -9.66 -7.54 -4.37
CA LEU A 68 -8.50 -6.76 -3.94
C LEU A 68 -7.32 -7.08 -4.85
N LYS A 69 -6.65 -6.04 -5.34
CA LYS A 69 -5.35 -6.16 -6.01
C LYS A 69 -4.27 -5.89 -4.99
N LEU A 70 -3.46 -6.89 -4.71
CA LEU A 70 -2.50 -6.87 -3.61
C LEU A 70 -1.10 -7.19 -4.10
N ASP A 71 -0.14 -6.47 -3.55
CA ASP A 71 1.28 -6.81 -3.63
C ASP A 71 1.65 -7.53 -2.33
N LEU A 72 1.98 -8.80 -2.45
CA LEU A 72 2.40 -9.68 -1.38
C LEU A 72 3.92 -9.78 -1.39
N ILE A 73 4.56 -9.35 -0.31
CA ILE A 73 6.01 -9.42 -0.13
C ILE A 73 6.31 -10.40 0.99
N ILE A 74 7.07 -11.45 0.69
CA ILE A 74 7.39 -12.53 1.62
C ILE A 74 8.90 -12.71 1.72
N ASN A 75 9.36 -12.94 2.95
CA ASN A 75 10.75 -13.26 3.25
C ASN A 75 10.85 -14.48 4.18
N SER A 76 11.84 -15.34 3.94
CA SER A 76 12.16 -16.48 4.80
C SER A 76 13.67 -16.64 4.92
N THR A 77 14.11 -16.89 6.15
CA THR A 77 15.50 -17.16 6.56
C THR A 77 15.96 -18.59 6.34
N SER A 78 15.07 -19.50 5.95
CA SER A 78 15.36 -20.94 5.93
C SER A 78 15.57 -21.49 4.53
N ASP A 79 14.58 -21.35 3.65
CA ASP A 79 14.62 -21.81 2.27
C ASP A 79 13.60 -21.01 1.45
N SER A 80 14.01 -19.84 0.99
CA SER A 80 13.18 -18.95 0.17
C SER A 80 12.69 -19.60 -1.13
N ILE A 81 13.41 -20.57 -1.69
CA ILE A 81 13.01 -21.29 -2.91
C ILE A 81 11.85 -22.24 -2.64
N LYS A 82 11.90 -23.00 -1.54
CA LYS A 82 10.78 -23.87 -1.15
C LYS A 82 9.52 -23.06 -0.87
N VAL A 83 9.66 -21.93 -0.18
CA VAL A 83 8.55 -21.01 0.10
C VAL A 83 7.93 -20.50 -1.21
N LEU A 84 8.75 -20.10 -2.19
CA LEU A 84 8.26 -19.67 -3.50
C LEU A 84 7.44 -20.76 -4.20
N VAL A 85 7.96 -21.98 -4.27
CA VAL A 85 7.29 -23.10 -4.95
C VAL A 85 5.99 -23.44 -4.25
N HIS A 86 5.99 -23.53 -2.92
CA HIS A 86 4.80 -23.84 -2.14
C HIS A 86 3.74 -22.72 -2.27
N MET A 87 4.16 -21.45 -2.25
CA MET A 87 3.26 -20.31 -2.44
C MET A 87 2.55 -20.35 -3.80
N ILE A 88 3.28 -20.58 -4.88
CA ILE A 88 2.68 -20.66 -6.23
C ILE A 88 1.71 -21.86 -6.32
N GLN A 89 2.08 -23.01 -5.78
CA GLN A 89 1.21 -24.19 -5.77
C GLN A 89 -0.09 -23.93 -5.01
N LYS A 90 0.02 -23.30 -3.83
CA LYS A 90 -1.15 -23.00 -2.99
C LYS A 90 -2.05 -21.95 -3.63
N LEU A 91 -1.49 -20.88 -4.19
CA LEU A 91 -2.24 -19.88 -4.96
C LEU A 91 -3.06 -20.54 -6.09
N ASN A 92 -2.44 -21.45 -6.83
CA ASN A 92 -3.12 -22.18 -7.91
C ASN A 92 -4.22 -23.10 -7.37
N SER A 93 -3.98 -23.80 -6.25
CA SER A 93 -4.99 -24.69 -5.65
C SER A 93 -6.24 -23.96 -5.15
N VAL A 94 -6.08 -22.74 -4.64
CA VAL A 94 -7.16 -21.89 -4.13
C VAL A 94 -7.86 -21.15 -5.29
N GLY A 95 -7.21 -21.09 -6.46
CA GLY A 95 -7.73 -20.39 -7.63
C GLY A 95 -7.50 -18.89 -7.61
N ILE A 96 -6.45 -18.41 -6.92
CA ILE A 96 -6.07 -17.00 -6.92
C ILE A 96 -5.27 -16.69 -8.18
N ALA A 97 -5.65 -15.61 -8.88
CA ALA A 97 -4.95 -15.17 -10.08
C ALA A 97 -3.63 -14.48 -9.71
N LEU A 98 -2.52 -15.10 -10.11
CA LEU A 98 -1.18 -14.55 -10.00
C LEU A 98 -0.84 -13.75 -11.26
N LYS A 99 -0.65 -12.43 -11.13
CA LYS A 99 -0.36 -11.54 -12.27
C LYS A 99 1.13 -11.43 -12.56
N HIS A 100 1.92 -11.33 -11.50
CA HIS A 100 3.35 -11.13 -11.59
C HIS A 100 4.04 -11.73 -10.37
N VAL A 101 5.20 -12.35 -10.59
CA VAL A 101 6.10 -12.79 -9.53
C VAL A 101 7.51 -12.36 -9.90
N GLU A 102 8.19 -11.79 -8.93
CA GLU A 102 9.61 -11.53 -9.00
C GLU A 102 10.29 -11.98 -7.71
N THR A 103 11.56 -12.33 -7.83
CA THR A 103 12.44 -12.66 -6.71
C THR A 103 13.62 -11.72 -6.73
N ARG A 104 14.00 -11.21 -5.56
CA ARG A 104 15.14 -10.30 -5.39
C ARG A 104 16.02 -10.82 -4.25
N PRO A 105 17.34 -10.56 -4.27
CA PRO A 105 18.18 -10.83 -3.11
C PRO A 105 17.65 -10.06 -1.90
N ASP A 106 17.42 -10.77 -0.79
CA ASP A 106 16.98 -10.14 0.44
C ASP A 106 18.09 -9.23 1.00
N LYS A 107 17.70 -8.01 1.37
CA LYS A 107 18.61 -7.04 1.99
C LYS A 107 18.85 -7.33 3.46
N ALA A 108 17.89 -7.97 4.13
CA ALA A 108 17.99 -8.29 5.55
C ALA A 108 18.83 -9.56 5.80
N HIS A 109 18.66 -10.59 4.97
CA HIS A 109 19.35 -11.87 5.08
C HIS A 109 20.16 -12.17 3.80
N PRO A 110 21.49 -11.91 3.80
CA PRO A 110 22.35 -12.18 2.66
C PRO A 110 22.33 -13.68 2.31
N GLY A 111 21.93 -14.00 1.08
CA GLY A 111 21.84 -15.38 0.58
C GLY A 111 20.42 -15.90 0.41
N GLU A 112 19.43 -15.24 1.03
CA GLU A 112 18.01 -15.55 0.84
C GLU A 112 17.35 -14.62 -0.17
N LEU A 113 16.14 -14.99 -0.61
CA LEU A 113 15.35 -14.24 -1.58
C LEU A 113 14.13 -13.60 -0.91
N GLU A 114 13.91 -12.33 -1.24
CA GLU A 114 12.64 -11.64 -1.06
C GLU A 114 11.76 -11.93 -2.27
N ILE A 115 10.54 -12.38 -2.01
CA ILE A 115 9.57 -12.72 -3.05
C ILE A 115 8.50 -11.63 -3.09
N LEU A 116 8.29 -11.06 -4.26
CA LEU A 116 7.19 -10.13 -4.52
C LEU A 116 6.22 -10.77 -5.50
N ALA A 117 4.95 -10.89 -5.09
CA ALA A 117 3.87 -11.46 -5.88
C ALA A 117 2.71 -10.47 -5.99
N GLN A 118 2.32 -10.14 -7.21
CA GLN A 118 1.12 -9.35 -7.48
C GLN A 118 -0.05 -10.29 -7.71
N ILE A 119 -1.03 -10.24 -6.82
CA ILE A 119 -2.19 -11.12 -6.81
C ILE A 119 -3.50 -10.34 -6.87
N GLU A 120 -4.53 -10.98 -7.42
CA GLU A 120 -5.90 -10.47 -7.37
C GLU A 120 -6.79 -11.51 -6.69
N THR A 121 -7.32 -11.14 -5.52
CA THR A 121 -7.97 -12.10 -4.61
C THR A 121 -9.11 -11.47 -3.81
N ARG A 122 -9.88 -12.32 -3.14
CA ARG A 122 -10.84 -11.93 -2.11
C ARG A 122 -10.28 -12.29 -0.74
N LYS A 123 -10.70 -11.56 0.27
CA LYS A 123 -10.28 -11.74 1.67
C LYS A 123 -10.32 -13.20 2.18
N PRO A 124 -11.39 -14.00 2.02
CA PRO A 124 -11.41 -15.38 2.54
C PRO A 124 -10.34 -16.27 1.90
N LEU A 125 -10.11 -16.11 0.59
CA LEU A 125 -9.12 -16.89 -0.15
C LEU A 125 -7.69 -16.49 0.23
N LEU A 126 -7.46 -15.19 0.46
CA LEU A 126 -6.18 -14.68 0.95
C LEU A 126 -5.84 -15.27 2.32
N MET A 127 -6.79 -15.27 3.25
CA MET A 127 -6.58 -15.81 4.60
C MET A 127 -6.24 -17.30 4.55
N GLU A 128 -6.91 -18.07 3.70
CA GLU A 128 -6.58 -19.48 3.49
C GLU A 128 -5.13 -19.66 3.03
N VAL A 129 -4.67 -18.90 2.05
CA VAL A 129 -3.28 -18.99 1.57
C VAL A 129 -2.28 -18.62 2.66
N LEU A 130 -2.55 -17.56 3.42
CA LEU A 130 -1.66 -17.11 4.49
C LEU A 130 -1.51 -18.16 5.61
N ASP A 131 -2.60 -18.84 5.98
CA ASP A 131 -2.56 -19.92 6.97
C ASP A 131 -1.62 -21.06 6.55
N HIS A 132 -1.68 -21.45 5.28
CA HIS A 132 -0.83 -22.52 4.77
C HIS A 132 0.64 -22.12 4.70
N LEU A 133 0.91 -20.85 4.39
CA LEU A 133 2.26 -20.32 4.26
C LEU A 133 3.00 -20.20 5.61
N ILE A 134 2.27 -20.08 6.73
CA ILE A 134 2.90 -20.00 8.06
C ILE A 134 3.70 -21.25 8.42
N ALA A 135 3.26 -22.41 7.93
CA ALA A 135 3.95 -23.67 8.17
C ALA A 135 5.41 -23.65 7.68
N ASP A 136 5.74 -22.81 6.70
CA ASP A 136 7.05 -22.78 6.03
C ASP A 136 8.11 -21.92 6.72
N LYS A 137 7.91 -21.52 7.99
CA LYS A 137 8.84 -20.64 8.73
C LYS A 137 9.13 -19.33 7.97
N ILE A 138 8.06 -18.61 7.66
CA ILE A 138 8.14 -17.26 7.10
C ILE A 138 8.46 -16.26 8.21
N ASP A 139 9.37 -15.33 7.98
CA ASP A 139 9.76 -14.32 8.98
C ASP A 139 8.93 -13.05 8.89
N ARG A 140 8.53 -12.67 7.67
CA ARG A 140 7.79 -11.43 7.41
C ARG A 140 6.85 -11.60 6.24
N ILE A 141 5.61 -11.14 6.43
CA ILE A 141 4.61 -11.02 5.37
C ILE A 141 4.15 -9.58 5.31
N GLU A 142 4.38 -8.95 4.17
CA GLU A 142 3.92 -7.60 3.87
C GLU A 142 2.82 -7.66 2.82
N ILE A 143 1.70 -7.00 3.13
CA ILE A 143 0.62 -6.80 2.17
C ILE A 143 0.49 -5.31 1.92
N LYS A 144 0.47 -4.95 0.63
CA LYS A 144 0.21 -3.59 0.17
C LYS A 144 -0.92 -3.64 -0.86
N SER A 145 -1.77 -2.60 -0.87
CA SER A 145 -2.73 -2.43 -1.96
C SER A 145 -1.96 -2.05 -3.22
N SER A 146 -2.19 -2.76 -4.33
CA SER A 146 -1.64 -2.41 -5.64
C SER A 146 -2.44 -1.28 -6.31
N GLU A 147 -3.59 -0.91 -5.76
CA GLU A 147 -4.39 0.19 -6.30
C GLU A 147 -3.87 1.53 -5.79
N LYS A 148 -3.88 2.52 -6.68
CA LYS A 148 -3.82 3.90 -6.26
C LYS A 148 -5.13 4.22 -5.56
N ASP A 149 -5.12 4.34 -4.25
CA ASP A 149 -6.13 5.15 -3.56
C ASP A 149 -5.92 6.61 -3.98
N ASN A 150 -6.33 6.96 -5.21
CA ASN A 150 -6.49 8.34 -5.65
C ASN A 150 -7.65 9.01 -4.91
N THR A 151 -8.42 8.25 -4.12
CA THR A 151 -9.28 8.78 -3.09
C THR A 151 -8.43 9.31 -1.93
N ILE A 152 -7.86 10.50 -2.14
CA ILE A 152 -7.96 11.58 -1.14
C ILE A 152 -9.46 11.90 -1.03
N THR A 153 -10.28 10.94 -0.62
CA THR A 153 -11.64 11.23 -0.21
C THR A 153 -11.49 12.13 0.98
N SER A 154 -12.03 13.33 0.86
CA SER A 154 -12.18 14.32 1.92
C SER A 154 -13.05 13.81 3.11
N SER A 155 -13.21 12.50 3.26
CA SER A 155 -13.80 11.81 4.40
C SER A 155 -12.68 11.24 5.28
N LYS A 156 -12.16 12.10 6.16
CA LYS A 156 -11.91 11.79 7.58
C LYS A 156 -11.20 10.47 7.98
N ASN A 157 -10.43 9.85 7.11
CA ASN A 157 -9.36 8.96 7.51
C ASN A 157 -8.10 9.55 6.93
N VAL A 158 -7.24 10.06 7.81
CA VAL A 158 -5.85 10.36 7.50
C VAL A 158 -5.32 9.05 6.92
N ALA A 159 -5.23 8.95 5.60
CA ALA A 159 -4.48 7.87 4.97
C ALA A 159 -3.12 7.93 5.66
N SER A 160 -2.84 6.90 6.47
CA SER A 160 -1.54 6.72 7.10
C SER A 160 -0.50 7.04 6.04
N GLU A 161 0.53 7.85 6.34
CA GLU A 161 1.67 8.04 5.41
C GLU A 161 2.22 6.67 4.92
N GLU A 162 1.96 5.59 5.68
CA GLU A 162 2.29 4.19 5.41
C GLU A 162 1.39 3.46 4.39
N ASN A 163 0.18 3.95 4.06
CA ASN A 163 -0.75 3.31 3.11
C ASN A 163 -0.78 4.00 1.73
N ILE A 164 0.11 4.97 1.49
CA ILE A 164 0.22 5.60 0.18
C ILE A 164 0.93 4.61 -0.76
N TRP A 165 0.27 4.22 -1.84
CA TRP A 165 0.89 3.38 -2.87
C TRP A 165 2.07 4.10 -3.50
N ILE A 166 3.24 3.44 -3.54
CA ILE A 166 4.49 3.94 -4.12
C ILE A 166 5.00 2.92 -5.15
N PRO A 167 5.40 3.36 -6.37
CA PRO A 167 6.02 2.50 -7.37
C PRO A 167 7.24 1.76 -6.80
N THR A 168 7.30 0.44 -6.95
CA THR A 168 8.43 -0.38 -6.43
C THR A 168 9.35 -0.88 -7.54
N HIS A 169 8.81 -1.03 -8.76
CA HIS A 169 9.56 -1.33 -9.97
C HIS A 169 9.44 -0.20 -10.99
N VAL A 170 10.42 -0.06 -11.89
CA VAL A 170 10.41 1.02 -12.90
C VAL A 170 9.18 0.95 -13.82
N SER A 171 8.69 -0.26 -14.11
CA SER A 171 7.46 -0.46 -14.89
C SER A 171 6.20 0.03 -14.18
N ASP A 172 6.22 0.22 -12.85
CA ASP A 172 5.09 0.80 -12.13
C ASP A 172 4.93 2.30 -12.44
N LEU A 173 5.93 2.96 -13.04
CA LEU A 173 5.82 4.36 -13.47
C LEU A 173 4.74 4.53 -14.56
N ASP A 174 4.43 3.49 -15.34
CA ASP A 174 3.32 3.53 -16.29
C ASP A 174 1.97 3.77 -15.60
N LYS A 175 1.83 3.30 -14.36
CA LYS A 175 0.63 3.58 -13.55
C LYS A 175 0.55 5.06 -13.22
N CYS A 176 1.67 5.80 -13.15
CA CYS A 176 1.75 7.21 -12.76
C CYS A 176 1.36 8.23 -13.85
N GLY A 177 1.22 7.83 -15.13
CA GLY A 177 1.08 8.77 -16.25
C GLY A 177 -0.23 9.57 -16.34
N HIS A 178 -1.33 9.07 -15.77
CA HIS A 178 -2.66 9.68 -15.90
C HIS A 178 -2.96 10.69 -14.78
N VAL A 179 -2.17 11.76 -14.70
CA VAL A 179 -2.41 12.84 -13.72
C VAL A 179 -3.00 14.05 -14.43
N VAL A 180 -4.21 14.44 -14.02
CA VAL A 180 -4.84 15.69 -14.47
C VAL A 180 -3.98 16.85 -13.98
N VAL A 181 -3.43 17.62 -14.92
CA VAL A 181 -2.59 18.77 -14.61
C VAL A 181 -3.49 20.00 -14.46
N LYS A 182 -3.34 20.76 -13.38
CA LYS A 182 -4.15 21.96 -13.10
C LYS A 182 -3.94 23.13 -14.09
N TYR A 183 -3.11 22.96 -15.12
CA TYR A 183 -2.68 24.01 -16.03
C TYR A 183 -2.94 23.59 -17.47
N GLU A 184 -4.22 23.40 -17.79
CA GLU A 184 -4.68 23.10 -19.15
C GLU A 184 -5.09 24.38 -19.90
N PRO A 185 -4.69 24.54 -21.18
CA PRO A 185 -5.08 25.69 -22.00
C PRO A 185 -6.58 25.76 -22.31
N THR A 186 -7.32 24.69 -22.07
CA THR A 186 -8.78 24.60 -22.20
C THR A 186 -9.52 25.13 -20.97
N GLU A 187 -8.91 25.04 -19.79
CA GLU A 187 -9.58 25.32 -18.50
C GLU A 187 -9.04 26.58 -17.80
N ASP A 188 -7.75 26.93 -17.96
CA ASP A 188 -7.13 28.05 -17.26
C ASP A 188 -7.05 29.32 -18.15
N PRO A 189 -7.80 30.39 -17.84
CA PRO A 189 -7.74 31.66 -18.57
C PRO A 189 -6.39 32.39 -18.45
N LYS A 190 -5.55 32.02 -17.48
CA LYS A 190 -4.18 32.55 -17.32
C LYS A 190 -3.18 31.81 -18.18
N HIS A 191 -3.59 30.75 -18.88
CA HIS A 191 -2.73 30.02 -19.80
C HIS A 191 -2.45 30.89 -21.04
N PRO A 192 -1.19 31.09 -21.46
CA PRO A 192 -0.87 31.96 -22.60
C PRO A 192 -1.47 31.46 -23.93
N GLY A 193 -1.70 30.14 -24.03
CA GLY A 193 -2.43 29.49 -25.13
C GLY A 193 -3.94 29.30 -24.91
N PHE A 194 -4.56 30.01 -23.97
CA PHE A 194 -6.01 29.92 -23.76
C PHE A 194 -6.77 30.49 -24.97
N GLY A 195 -7.68 29.68 -25.54
CA GLY A 195 -8.46 30.06 -26.72
C GLY A 195 -7.74 29.92 -28.07
N ASP A 196 -6.50 29.42 -28.10
CA ASP A 196 -5.80 29.09 -29.35
C ASP A 196 -6.08 27.64 -29.76
N GLU A 197 -6.97 27.45 -30.72
CA GLU A 197 -7.38 26.12 -31.21
C GLU A 197 -6.21 25.30 -31.78
N SER A 198 -5.25 25.96 -32.46
CA SER A 198 -4.10 25.28 -33.06
C SER A 198 -3.15 24.73 -31.99
N TYR A 199 -2.91 25.53 -30.95
CA TYR A 199 -2.10 25.17 -29.80
C TYR A 199 -2.76 24.08 -28.96
N ILE A 200 -4.07 24.19 -28.71
CA ILE A 200 -4.85 23.18 -27.98
C ILE A 200 -4.81 21.84 -28.71
N THR A 201 -5.06 21.84 -30.03
CA THR A 201 -5.03 20.62 -30.86
C THR A 201 -3.66 19.96 -30.79
N ARG A 202 -2.59 20.74 -30.95
CA ARG A 202 -1.22 20.21 -30.88
C ARG A 202 -0.89 19.63 -29.51
N ARG A 203 -1.36 20.26 -28.42
CA ARG A 203 -1.13 19.76 -27.06
C ARG A 203 -1.94 18.50 -26.78
N ALA A 204 -3.16 18.38 -27.33
CA ALA A 204 -3.94 17.15 -27.27
C ALA A 204 -3.24 15.98 -27.97
N GLU A 205 -2.63 16.21 -29.14
CA GLU A 205 -1.82 15.20 -29.84
C GLU A 205 -0.63 14.73 -28.98
N LEU A 206 0.14 15.66 -28.40
CA LEU A 206 1.29 15.33 -27.55
C LEU A 206 0.87 14.58 -26.28
N ASN A 207 -0.22 15.01 -25.65
CA ASN A 207 -0.79 14.32 -24.49
C ASN A 207 -1.24 12.91 -24.85
N SER A 208 -1.85 12.72 -26.03
CA SER A 208 -2.24 11.40 -26.52
C SER A 208 -1.04 10.47 -26.71
N ILE A 209 0.06 10.99 -27.29
CA ILE A 209 1.31 10.23 -27.44
C ILE A 209 1.88 9.85 -26.06
N ALA A 210 1.92 10.80 -25.12
CA ALA A 210 2.44 10.56 -23.78
C ALA A 210 1.59 9.54 -23.00
N ASN A 211 0.26 9.61 -23.08
CA ASN A 211 -0.64 8.68 -22.40
C ASN A 211 -0.56 7.24 -22.94
N ASN A 212 -0.19 7.09 -24.21
CA ASN A 212 -0.03 5.79 -24.85
C ASN A 212 1.38 5.20 -24.67
N TRP A 213 2.33 5.99 -24.14
CA TRP A 213 3.69 5.52 -23.88
C TRP A 213 3.70 4.53 -22.71
N LYS A 214 4.45 3.44 -22.87
CA LYS A 214 4.71 2.44 -21.83
C LYS A 214 6.20 2.14 -21.77
N LEU A 215 6.72 1.95 -20.56
CA LEU A 215 8.11 1.60 -20.30
C LEU A 215 8.41 0.11 -20.54
#